data_AF-A0A4Z0L483-F1
#
_entry.id   AF-A0A4Z0L483-F1
#
_cell.length_a   1.000
_cell.length_b   1.000
_cell.length_c   1.000
_cell.angle_alpha   90.00
_cell.angle_beta   90.00
_cell.angle_gamma   90.00
#
_symmetry.space_group_name_H-M   'P 1'
#
loop_
_entity.id
_entity.type
_entity.pdbx_description
1 polymer ?
#
loop_
_entity_poly.entity_id
_entity_poly.type
_entity_poly.pdbx_seq_one_letter_code
_entity_poly.pdbx_strand_id
1 'polypeptide(L)' 'SAAAASDGYKRPIDYRPAQAGCWDCSQVVEILRHDAQCPHCHGDRLRVDTGDSLKVKSIEVE' A
#
# COMPACT_ATOMS: atom_id res chain seq x y z
N SER A 1 -11.77 10.51 -37.52
CA SER A 1 -12.26 9.97 -36.24
C SER A 1 -11.96 8.49 -36.18
N ALA A 2 -11.04 8.06 -35.32
CA ALA A 2 -10.85 6.64 -35.01
C ALA A 2 -10.44 6.55 -33.54
N ALA A 3 -11.37 6.11 -32.69
CA ALA A 3 -11.14 5.88 -31.28
C ALA A 3 -10.21 4.66 -31.13
N ALA A 4 -9.04 4.87 -30.53
CA ALA A 4 -8.17 3.77 -30.14
C ALA A 4 -8.82 3.06 -28.94
N ALA A 5 -9.36 1.86 -29.19
CA ALA A 5 -9.77 0.94 -28.14
C ALA A 5 -8.54 0.60 -27.31
N SER A 6 -8.50 1.08 -26.07
CA SER A 6 -7.49 0.69 -25.09
C SER A 6 -7.79 -0.74 -24.67
N ASP A 7 -7.05 -1.69 -25.23
CA ASP A 7 -7.07 -3.09 -24.82
C ASP A 7 -6.82 -3.16 -23.31
N GLY A 8 -7.83 -3.65 -22.59
CA GLY A 8 -7.83 -3.75 -21.14
C GLY A 8 -6.84 -4.81 -20.68
N TYR A 9 -5.56 -4.44 -20.60
CA TYR A 9 -4.51 -5.27 -20.04
C TYR A 9 -4.85 -5.58 -18.58
N LYS A 10 -5.43 -6.75 -18.32
CA LYS A 10 -5.61 -7.31 -16.97
C LYS A 10 -4.23 -7.69 -16.45
N ARG A 11 -3.51 -6.73 -15.88
CA ARG A 11 -2.26 -6.98 -15.15
C ARG A 11 -2.61 -7.77 -13.89
N PRO A 12 -1.95 -8.91 -13.61
CA PRO A 12 -2.02 -9.50 -12.29
C PRO A 12 -1.48 -8.45 -11.30
N ILE A 13 -2.31 -8.03 -10.36
CA ILE A 13 -1.90 -7.13 -9.29
C ILE A 13 -1.11 -8.01 -8.33
N ASP A 14 0.22 -7.94 -8.42
CA ASP A 14 1.12 -8.50 -7.42
C ASP A 14 0.91 -7.73 -6.10
N TYR A 15 0.05 -8.25 -5.24
CA TYR A 15 -0.10 -7.74 -3.87
C TYR A 15 1.17 -8.07 -3.09
N ARG A 16 2.08 -7.11 -3.00
CA ARG A 16 3.22 -7.19 -2.08
C ARG A 16 2.71 -6.97 -0.65
N PRO A 17 3.11 -7.82 0.32
CA PRO A 17 2.80 -7.55 1.72
C PRO A 17 3.35 -6.19 2.12
N ALA A 18 2.51 -5.40 2.78
CA ALA A 18 2.91 -4.13 3.36
C ALA A 18 3.34 -4.35 4.81
N GLN A 19 4.34 -3.58 5.27
CA GLN A 19 4.68 -3.56 6.69
C GLN A 19 3.71 -2.64 7.43
N ALA A 20 3.23 -3.11 8.58
CA ALA A 20 2.34 -2.37 9.44
C ALA A 20 2.79 -2.47 10.90
N GLY A 21 2.75 -1.35 11.62
CA GLY A 21 2.98 -1.31 13.06
C GLY A 21 1.66 -1.45 13.82
N CYS A 22 1.59 -2.41 14.75
CA CYS A 22 0.47 -2.52 15.66
C CYS A 22 0.61 -1.53 16.81
N TRP A 23 -0.46 -0.80 17.14
CA TRP A 23 -0.45 0.14 18.25
C TRP A 23 -0.52 -0.53 19.62
N ASP A 24 -1.18 -1.68 19.72
CA ASP A 24 -1.41 -2.36 21.01
C ASP A 24 -0.14 -3.06 21.52
N CYS A 25 0.55 -3.79 20.64
CA CYS A 25 1.75 -4.54 21.00
C CYS A 25 3.05 -3.92 20.49
N SER A 26 2.97 -2.82 19.74
CA SER A 26 4.13 -2.13 19.14
C SER A 26 4.99 -3.04 18.27
N GLN A 27 4.43 -4.14 17.74
CA GLN A 27 5.13 -5.04 16.81
C GLN A 27 4.92 -4.61 15.36
N VAL A 28 5.96 -4.78 14.55
CA VAL A 28 5.89 -4.62 13.10
C VAL A 28 5.53 -5.97 12.49
N VAL A 29 4.46 -6.00 11.70
CA VAL A 29 3.91 -7.20 11.09
C VAL A 29 3.66 -6.97 9.61
N GLU A 30 3.71 -8.03 8.81
CA GLU A 30 3.36 -7.97 7.40
C GLU A 30 1.87 -8.20 7.21
N ILE A 31 1.21 -7.34 6.44
CA ILE A 31 -0.20 -7.46 6.10
C ILE A 31 -0.42 -7.41 4.59
N LEU A 32 -1.33 -8.25 4.11
CA LEU A 32 -1.74 -8.28 2.70
C LEU A 32 -2.93 -7.35 2.40
N ARG A 33 -3.61 -6.89 3.45
CA ARG A 33 -4.84 -6.12 3.40
C ARG A 33 -4.95 -5.19 4.60
N HIS A 34 -5.61 -4.04 4.43
CA HIS A 34 -5.74 -3.03 5.50
C HIS A 34 -6.62 -3.49 6.68
N ASP A 35 -7.52 -4.45 6.47
CA ASP A 35 -8.39 -5.04 7.49
C ASP A 35 -7.75 -6.24 8.22
N ALA A 36 -6.45 -6.46 8.03
CA ALA A 36 -5.73 -7.50 8.77
C ALA A 36 -5.64 -7.16 10.26
N GLN A 37 -5.61 -8.21 11.10
CA GLN A 37 -5.36 -8.08 12.53
C GLN A 37 -3.91 -8.46 12.85
N CYS A 38 -3.39 -7.93 13.95
CA CYS A 38 -2.04 -8.27 14.39
C CYS A 38 -1.95 -9.78 14.73
N PRO A 39 -1.03 -10.57 14.13
CA PRO A 39 -0.86 -11.98 14.48
C PRO A 39 -0.34 -12.21 15.91
N HIS A 40 0.18 -11.18 16.59
CA HIS A 40 0.72 -11.32 17.95
C HIS A 40 -0.32 -11.06 19.04
N CYS A 41 -1.17 -10.04 18.88
CA CYS A 41 -2.14 -9.63 19.89
C CYS A 41 -3.60 -9.68 19.42
N HIS A 42 -3.85 -9.96 18.13
CA HIS A 42 -5.15 -9.91 17.47
C HIS A 42 -5.83 -8.52 17.49
N GLY A 43 -5.05 -7.46 17.76
CA GLY A 43 -5.54 -6.09 17.68
C GLY A 43 -5.84 -5.67 16.25
N ASP A 44 -6.89 -4.87 16.09
CA ASP A 44 -7.34 -4.26 14.82
C ASP A 44 -6.63 -2.93 14.51
N ARG A 45 -5.92 -2.34 15.48
CA ARG A 45 -5.22 -1.05 15.33
C ARG A 45 -3.86 -1.25 14.68
N LEU A 46 -3.86 -1.52 13.38
CA LEU A 46 -2.66 -1.57 12.56
C LEU A 46 -2.48 -0.26 11.78
N ARG A 47 -1.28 0.32 11.86
CA ARG A 47 -0.86 1.43 11.00
C ARG A 47 0.05 0.89 9.91
N VAL A 48 -0.43 0.88 8.68
CA VAL A 48 0.40 0.54 7.53
C VAL A 48 1.40 1.65 7.31
N ASP A 49 2.68 1.30 7.21
CA ASP A 49 3.68 2.20 6.65
C ASP A 49 3.52 2.13 5.12
N THR A 50 2.42 2.70 4.62
CA THR A 50 2.35 3.06 3.21
C THR A 50 3.35 4.19 3.06
N GLY A 51 4.55 3.85 2.59
CA GLY A 51 5.64 4.75 2.25
C GLY A 51 5.25 5.70 1.13
N ASP A 52 4.20 6.47 1.33
CA ASP A 52 3.81 7.62 0.54
C ASP A 52 4.67 8.80 0.99
N SER A 53 5.98 8.63 0.88
CA SER A 53 6.82 9.76 0.54
C SER A 53 6.57 10.02 -0.94
N LEU A 54 5.43 10.63 -1.28
CA LEU A 54 5.32 11.43 -2.50
C LEU A 54 6.33 12.57 -2.37
N LYS A 55 7.61 12.27 -2.58
CA LYS A 55 8.58 13.27 -3.01
C LYS A 55 8.14 13.66 -4.41
N VAL A 56 7.24 14.63 -4.51
CA VAL A 56 7.16 15.51 -5.67
C VAL A 56 8.59 15.98 -5.91
N LYS A 57 9.26 15.40 -6.91
CA LYS A 57 10.51 15.95 -7.40
C LYS A 57 10.11 17.26 -8.07
N SER A 58 10.55 18.37 -7.48
CA SER A 58 10.34 19.73 -7.93
C SER A 58 10.49 19.84 -9.44
N ILE A 59 9.52 20.48 -10.09
CA ILE A 59 9.66 20.93 -11.47
C ILE A 59 10.43 22.24 -11.39
N GLU A 60 11.69 22.23 -11.83
CA GLU A 60 12.42 23.45 -12.18
C GLU A 60 11.85 23.95 -13.50
N VAL A 61 11.32 25.18 -13.52
CA VAL A 61 10.95 25.89 -14.74
C VAL A 61 12.04 26.92 -14.99
N GLU A 62 12.71 26.82 -16.13
CA GLU A 62 13.62 27.83 -16.68
C GLU A 62 12.84 28.93 -17.41
#